data_AF-A0A3P6Q3B8-F1
#
_entry.id   AF-A0A3P6Q3B8-F1
#
_cell.length_a   1.000
_cell.length_b   1.000
_cell.length_c   1.000
_cell.angle_alpha   90.00
_cell.angle_beta   90.00
_cell.angle_gamma   90.00
#
_symmetry.space_group_name_H-M   'P 1'
#
loop_
_entity.id
_entity.type
_entity.pdbx_description
1 polymer ?
#
loop_
_entity_poly.entity_id
_entity_poly.type
_entity_poly.pdbx_seq_one_letter_code
_entity_poly.pdbx_strand_id
1 'polypeptide(L)'
;MQWYYLDEKQKEYFTGWIIWCEIGSQYIPLSFLLGFFVAVVVARWWEQFNYISWPDKLMMMVTACLPGEENLPIRQAIARWSSLQAAVAWSSISVRTLKRFPTERHFVEADLMTEEEYQIFSNIEAPHGKWFVPVIWITNLLGALYRQKRIDSMQLHMLMQQVYTFRDGFAMLFVYDWVKIPLVYTQVKVVAIATYGYFVICLIGRQPKIDERSMEKEIAILFPIFTTFQMLFYIGWLKVGQYLMNPFGEDDDDFGLFPFCVPLNSLSFGSLSDRTL
;
A
#
# COMPACT_ATOMS: atom_id res chain seq x y z
N MET A 1 -28.47 -21.67 27.74
CA MET A 1 -29.42 -20.58 28.06
C MET A 1 -30.77 -20.72 27.38
N GLN A 2 -30.84 -21.07 26.08
CA GLN A 2 -32.11 -21.24 25.35
C GLN A 2 -33.10 -22.22 25.98
N TRP A 3 -32.57 -23.30 26.55
CA TRP A 3 -33.35 -24.32 27.26
C TRP A 3 -34.19 -23.80 28.43
N TYR A 4 -33.78 -22.70 29.08
CA TYR A 4 -34.41 -22.19 30.30
C TYR A 4 -35.41 -21.05 30.07
N TYR A 5 -35.40 -20.42 28.88
CA TYR A 5 -36.18 -19.19 28.63
C TYR A 5 -37.27 -19.33 27.56
N LEU A 6 -37.25 -20.38 26.73
CA LEU A 6 -38.19 -20.56 25.62
C LEU A 6 -39.35 -21.49 26.01
N ASP A 7 -40.58 -21.06 25.70
CA ASP A 7 -41.80 -21.89 25.82
C ASP A 7 -41.81 -23.01 24.76
N GLU A 8 -42.62 -24.06 24.96
CA GLU A 8 -42.65 -25.26 24.10
C GLU A 8 -42.94 -24.93 22.63
N LYS A 9 -43.92 -24.04 22.38
CA LYS A 9 -44.21 -23.53 21.03
C LYS A 9 -43.06 -22.71 20.45
N GLN A 10 -42.36 -21.95 21.29
CA GLN A 10 -41.22 -21.14 20.83
C GLN A 10 -40.01 -22.01 20.46
N LYS A 11 -39.83 -23.15 21.12
CA LYS A 11 -38.79 -24.14 20.77
C LYS A 11 -39.04 -24.77 19.40
N GLU A 12 -40.29 -25.05 19.05
CA GLU A 12 -40.65 -25.56 17.70
C GLU A 12 -40.37 -24.51 16.62
N TYR A 13 -40.81 -23.26 16.81
CA TYR A 13 -40.52 -22.17 15.87
C TYR A 13 -39.01 -21.96 15.72
N PHE A 14 -38.26 -21.98 16.83
CA PHE A 14 -36.82 -21.81 16.83
C PHE A 14 -36.11 -22.93 16.06
N THR A 15 -36.54 -24.18 16.23
CA THR A 15 -36.03 -25.32 15.47
C THR A 15 -36.27 -25.14 13.96
N GLY A 16 -37.42 -24.59 13.56
CA GLY A 16 -37.69 -24.19 12.17
C GLY A 16 -36.71 -23.15 11.64
N TRP A 17 -36.36 -22.14 12.44
CA TRP A 17 -35.35 -21.13 12.10
C TRP A 17 -33.94 -21.73 11.96
N ILE A 18 -33.55 -22.66 12.82
CA ILE A 18 -32.26 -23.37 12.74
C ILE A 18 -32.15 -24.08 11.39
N ILE A 19 -33.16 -24.86 11.00
CA ILE A 19 -33.18 -25.60 9.74
C ILE A 19 -33.14 -24.66 8.53
N TRP A 20 -33.90 -23.56 8.59
CA TRP A 20 -33.91 -22.57 7.52
C TRP A 20 -32.55 -21.89 7.35
N CYS A 21 -31.88 -21.53 8.46
CA CYS A 21 -30.53 -20.98 8.43
C CYS A 21 -29.48 -22.00 7.97
N GLU A 22 -29.61 -23.28 8.34
CA GLU A 22 -28.73 -24.36 7.88
C GLU A 22 -28.77 -24.49 6.36
N ILE A 23 -29.97 -24.48 5.77
CA ILE A 23 -30.19 -24.47 4.32
C ILE A 23 -29.64 -23.18 3.69
N GLY A 24 -29.96 -22.02 4.27
CA GLY A 24 -29.48 -20.70 3.82
C GLY A 24 -27.95 -20.60 3.75
N SER A 25 -27.25 -21.24 4.68
CA SER A 25 -25.78 -21.23 4.73
C SER A 25 -25.12 -21.93 3.53
N GLN A 26 -25.79 -22.90 2.91
CA GLN A 26 -25.24 -23.65 1.77
C GLN A 26 -25.33 -22.87 0.45
N TYR A 27 -26.24 -21.90 0.36
CA TYR A 27 -26.45 -21.10 -0.84
C TYR A 27 -25.42 -19.99 -1.06
N ILE A 28 -24.64 -19.61 -0.03
CA ILE A 28 -23.70 -18.50 -0.12
C ILE A 28 -22.31 -19.03 -0.53
N PRO A 29 -21.84 -18.78 -1.76
CA PRO A 29 -20.53 -19.25 -2.21
C PRO A 29 -19.41 -18.33 -1.71
N LEU A 30 -19.22 -18.27 -0.39
CA LEU A 30 -18.22 -17.40 0.25
C LEU A 30 -16.81 -17.63 -0.28
N SER A 31 -16.41 -18.89 -0.43
CA SER A 31 -15.05 -19.23 -0.86
C SER A 31 -14.72 -18.66 -2.25
N PHE A 32 -15.70 -18.62 -3.15
CA PHE A 32 -15.51 -18.03 -4.49
C PHE A 32 -15.40 -16.51 -4.42
N LEU A 33 -16.30 -15.87 -3.66
CA LEU A 33 -16.32 -14.42 -3.50
C LEU A 33 -15.05 -13.89 -2.81
N LEU A 34 -14.62 -14.52 -1.72
CA LEU A 34 -13.37 -14.19 -1.04
C LEU A 34 -12.15 -14.50 -1.92
N GLY A 35 -12.15 -15.64 -2.61
CA GLY A 35 -11.03 -16.01 -3.48
C GLY A 35 -10.79 -15.00 -4.60
N PHE A 36 -11.86 -14.59 -5.30
CA PHE A 36 -11.76 -13.55 -6.33
C PHE A 36 -11.31 -12.21 -5.75
N PHE A 37 -11.89 -11.81 -4.61
CA PHE A 37 -11.55 -10.56 -3.93
C PHE A 37 -10.07 -10.51 -3.54
N VAL A 38 -9.58 -11.52 -2.84
CA VAL A 38 -8.19 -11.57 -2.38
C VAL A 38 -7.22 -11.67 -3.55
N ALA A 39 -7.53 -12.43 -4.60
CA ALA A 39 -6.69 -12.51 -5.78
C ALA A 39 -6.50 -11.14 -6.47
N VAL A 40 -7.59 -10.37 -6.62
CA VAL A 40 -7.52 -9.01 -7.20
C VAL A 40 -6.71 -8.07 -6.32
N VAL A 41 -6.90 -8.12 -4.99
CA VAL A 41 -6.14 -7.28 -4.06
C VAL A 41 -4.65 -7.63 -4.08
N VAL A 42 -4.29 -8.91 -4.05
CA VAL A 42 -2.89 -9.37 -4.08
C VAL A 42 -2.22 -8.99 -5.39
N ALA A 43 -2.90 -9.15 -6.53
CA ALA A 43 -2.36 -8.75 -7.83
C ALA A 43 -2.02 -7.25 -7.84
N ARG A 44 -2.95 -6.41 -7.39
CA ARG A 44 -2.74 -4.96 -7.30
C ARG A 44 -1.67 -4.58 -6.27
N TRP A 45 -1.60 -5.28 -5.14
CA TRP A 45 -0.55 -5.09 -4.15
C TRP A 45 0.84 -5.30 -4.76
N TRP A 46 1.00 -6.39 -5.53
CA TRP A 46 2.25 -6.69 -6.24
C TRP A 46 2.57 -5.68 -7.34
N GLU A 47 1.57 -5.23 -8.10
CA GLU A 47 1.76 -4.18 -9.10
C GLU A 47 2.25 -2.88 -8.45
N GLN A 48 1.61 -2.43 -7.36
CA GLN A 48 2.06 -1.26 -6.61
C GLN A 48 3.49 -1.42 -6.09
N PHE A 49 3.86 -2.59 -5.57
CA PHE A 49 5.23 -2.90 -5.16
C PHE A 49 6.23 -2.74 -6.32
N ASN A 50 5.89 -3.21 -7.52
CA ASN A 50 6.77 -3.12 -8.70
C ASN A 50 6.95 -1.69 -9.22
N TYR A 51 6.00 -0.79 -8.97
CA TYR A 51 6.11 0.63 -9.35
C TYR A 51 6.88 1.47 -8.34
N ILE A 52 7.22 0.92 -7.16
CA ILE A 52 8.09 1.58 -6.18
C ILE A 52 9.43 1.88 -6.85
N SER A 53 9.67 3.17 -7.09
CA SER A 53 10.84 3.64 -7.80
C SER A 53 12.00 3.86 -6.84
N TRP A 54 13.09 3.14 -7.10
CA TRP A 54 14.34 3.26 -6.35
C TRP A 54 15.27 4.25 -7.05
N PRO A 55 15.92 5.17 -6.32
CA PRO A 55 16.86 6.12 -6.90
C PRO A 55 18.18 5.47 -7.35
N ASP A 56 18.41 4.20 -7.00
CA ASP A 56 19.65 3.46 -7.27
C ASP A 56 20.05 3.47 -8.76
N LYS A 57 19.13 3.09 -9.66
CA LYS A 57 19.39 3.09 -11.11
C LYS A 57 19.76 4.48 -11.65
N LEU A 58 19.08 5.52 -11.15
CA LEU A 58 19.37 6.91 -11.51
C LEU A 58 20.76 7.31 -11.02
N MET A 59 21.10 7.00 -9.76
CA MET A 59 22.38 7.34 -9.16
C MET A 59 23.56 6.60 -9.78
N MET A 60 23.38 5.33 -10.16
CA MET A 60 24.38 4.58 -10.94
C MET A 60 24.68 5.28 -12.27
N MET A 61 23.64 5.70 -13.00
CA MET A 61 23.79 6.38 -14.29
C MET A 61 24.47 7.76 -14.13
N VAL A 62 24.07 8.52 -13.10
CA VAL A 62 24.67 9.82 -12.75
C VAL A 62 26.16 9.67 -12.43
N THR A 63 26.53 8.63 -11.69
CA THR A 63 27.93 8.37 -11.32
C THR A 63 28.76 7.98 -12.53
N ALA A 64 28.20 7.20 -13.47
CA ALA A 64 28.87 6.83 -14.71
C ALA A 64 29.04 8.00 -15.69
N CYS A 65 28.06 8.91 -15.78
CA CYS A 65 28.12 10.06 -16.70
C CYS A 65 28.98 11.22 -16.19
N LEU A 66 29.09 11.37 -14.88
CA LEU A 66 29.78 12.50 -14.24
C LEU A 66 30.88 11.98 -13.30
N PRO A 67 32.01 11.47 -13.83
CA PRO A 67 33.14 11.02 -13.02
C PRO A 67 33.90 12.19 -12.38
N GLY A 68 34.67 11.92 -11.33
CA GLY A 68 35.61 12.87 -10.71
C GLY A 68 35.05 13.69 -9.53
N GLU A 69 35.94 14.18 -8.67
CA GLU A 69 35.58 14.95 -7.47
C GLU A 69 34.92 16.29 -7.78
N GLU A 70 35.28 16.94 -8.89
CA GLU A 70 34.68 18.21 -9.31
C GLU A 70 33.17 18.12 -9.55
N ASN A 71 32.66 16.92 -9.85
CA ASN A 71 31.26 16.64 -10.10
C ASN A 71 30.54 16.08 -8.86
N LEU A 72 31.25 15.88 -7.74
CA LEU A 72 30.69 15.42 -6.48
C LEU A 72 29.51 16.29 -5.98
N PRO A 73 29.58 17.64 -6.01
CA PRO A 73 28.47 18.48 -5.55
C PRO A 73 27.22 18.28 -6.42
N ILE A 74 27.43 18.01 -7.71
CA ILE A 74 26.36 17.79 -8.70
C ILE A 74 25.69 16.44 -8.45
N ARG A 75 26.49 15.38 -8.22
CA ARG A 75 25.97 14.05 -7.86
C ARG A 75 25.17 14.11 -6.55
N GLN A 76 25.68 14.82 -5.54
CA GLN A 76 25.00 15.03 -4.26
C GLN A 76 23.69 15.83 -4.40
N ALA A 77 23.69 16.89 -5.23
CA ALA A 77 22.48 17.66 -5.52
C ALA A 77 21.41 16.79 -6.18
N ILE A 78 21.76 15.99 -7.20
CA ILE A 78 20.82 15.08 -7.87
C ILE A 78 20.31 14.00 -6.91
N ALA A 79 21.17 13.43 -6.06
CA ALA A 79 20.78 12.44 -5.06
C ALA A 79 19.79 13.02 -4.05
N ARG A 80 20.09 14.23 -3.53
CA ARG A 80 19.24 14.93 -2.58
C ARG A 80 17.89 15.31 -3.19
N TRP A 81 17.87 15.87 -4.40
CA TRP A 81 16.62 16.20 -5.09
C TRP A 81 15.78 14.97 -5.44
N SER A 82 16.41 13.84 -5.76
CA SER A 82 15.72 12.56 -5.99
C SER A 82 15.09 12.03 -4.70
N SER A 83 15.79 12.16 -3.57
CA SER A 83 15.28 11.80 -2.24
C SER A 83 14.15 12.73 -1.80
N LEU A 84 14.27 14.03 -2.08
CA LEU A 84 13.26 15.04 -1.82
C LEU A 84 11.99 14.76 -2.63
N GLN A 85 12.12 14.45 -3.92
CA GLN A 85 10.98 14.04 -4.75
C GLN A 85 10.25 12.85 -4.13
N ALA A 86 11.00 11.81 -3.74
CA ALA A 86 10.43 10.63 -3.11
C ALA A 86 9.71 11.02 -1.81
N ALA A 87 10.32 11.83 -0.94
CA ALA A 87 9.71 12.25 0.31
C ALA A 87 8.40 13.03 0.12
N VAL A 88 8.36 13.96 -0.84
CA VAL A 88 7.15 14.75 -1.17
C VAL A 88 6.07 13.89 -1.84
N ALA A 89 6.46 12.95 -2.70
CA ALA A 89 5.52 12.01 -3.31
C ALA A 89 4.93 11.07 -2.25
N TRP A 90 5.78 10.50 -1.39
CA TRP A 90 5.38 9.58 -0.34
C TRP A 90 4.56 10.28 0.76
N SER A 91 4.79 11.55 1.08
CA SER A 91 3.93 12.28 2.02
C SER A 91 2.52 12.50 1.49
N SER A 92 2.32 12.41 0.16
CA SER A 92 1.00 12.53 -0.46
C SER A 92 0.26 11.20 -0.52
N ILE A 93 0.98 10.07 -0.56
CA ILE A 93 0.41 8.72 -0.74
C ILE A 93 0.35 7.94 0.58
N SER A 94 1.40 8.03 1.40
CA SER A 94 1.54 7.26 2.65
C SER A 94 1.26 8.12 3.87
N VAL A 95 0.35 7.64 4.71
CA VAL A 95 -0.01 8.29 5.98
C VAL A 95 1.18 8.30 6.95
N ARG A 96 1.96 7.22 6.98
CA ARG A 96 3.18 7.11 7.81
C ARG A 96 4.20 8.19 7.45
N THR A 97 4.39 8.45 6.15
CA THR A 97 5.30 9.51 5.68
C THR A 97 4.72 10.90 5.93
N LEU A 98 3.40 11.08 5.75
CA LEU A 98 2.73 12.33 6.08
C LEU A 98 2.85 12.70 7.56
N LYS A 99 2.72 11.73 8.48
CA LYS A 99 2.92 11.97 9.93
C LYS A 99 4.36 12.34 10.26
N ARG A 100 5.33 11.85 9.50
CA ARG A 100 6.75 12.20 9.67
C ARG A 100 7.08 13.57 9.10
N PHE A 101 6.47 13.95 7.98
CA PHE A 101 6.67 15.24 7.32
C PHE A 101 5.33 15.98 7.15
N PRO A 102 4.73 16.50 8.25
CA PRO A 102 3.43 17.17 8.16
C PRO A 102 3.48 18.51 7.43
N THR A 103 4.62 19.20 7.49
CA THR A 103 4.81 20.51 6.86
C THR A 103 6.04 20.51 5.97
N GLU A 104 6.05 21.38 4.95
CA GLU A 104 7.17 21.54 4.03
C GLU A 104 8.51 21.83 4.76
N ARG A 105 8.46 22.48 5.94
CA ARG A 105 9.64 22.77 6.76
C ARG A 105 10.32 21.52 7.34
N HIS A 106 9.57 20.44 7.59
CA HIS A 106 10.17 19.19 8.07
C HIS A 106 11.11 18.58 7.03
N PHE A 107 10.97 18.92 5.73
CA PHE A 107 11.95 18.52 4.71
C PHE A 107 13.27 19.28 4.83
N VAL A 108 13.24 20.53 5.30
CA VAL A 108 14.44 21.33 5.59
C VAL A 108 15.13 20.79 6.84
N GLU A 109 14.35 20.52 7.90
CA GLU A 109 14.86 19.94 9.15
C GLU A 109 15.49 18.54 8.95
N ALA A 110 15.06 17.81 7.92
CA ALA A 110 15.59 16.50 7.56
C ALA A 110 16.75 16.56 6.54
N ASP A 111 17.31 17.74 6.27
CA ASP A 111 18.40 17.98 5.30
C ASP A 111 18.09 17.51 3.85
N LEU A 112 16.81 17.38 3.50
CA LEU A 112 16.38 17.05 2.14
C LEU A 112 16.29 18.28 1.24
N MET A 113 16.11 19.47 1.81
CA MET A 113 15.96 20.74 1.11
C MET A 113 16.80 21.81 1.81
N THR A 114 17.47 22.68 1.06
CA THR A 114 18.14 23.85 1.66
C THR A 114 17.13 24.97 1.92
N GLU A 115 17.49 25.93 2.77
CA GLU A 115 16.63 27.10 3.01
C GLU A 115 16.38 27.90 1.72
N GLU A 116 17.38 28.03 0.85
CA GLU A 116 17.22 28.69 -0.45
C GLU A 116 16.22 27.97 -1.36
N GLU A 117 16.31 26.64 -1.42
CA GLU A 117 15.39 25.80 -2.19
C GLU A 117 13.98 25.83 -1.61
N TYR A 118 13.84 25.93 -0.30
CA TYR A 118 12.55 26.09 0.38
C TYR A 118 11.85 27.37 -0.04
N GLN A 119 12.57 28.49 -0.13
CA GLN A 119 11.98 29.75 -0.62
C GLN A 119 11.46 29.60 -2.06
N ILE A 120 12.23 28.95 -2.94
CA ILE A 120 11.81 28.69 -4.33
C ILE A 120 10.60 27.76 -4.35
N PHE A 121 10.62 26.68 -3.57
CA PHE A 121 9.56 25.69 -3.50
C PHE A 121 8.25 26.24 -2.93
N SER A 122 8.34 27.11 -1.92
CA SER A 122 7.18 27.75 -1.29
C SER A 122 6.50 28.75 -2.23
N ASN A 123 7.29 29.51 -2.99
CA ASN A 123 6.81 30.50 -3.96
C ASN A 123 6.13 29.91 -5.21
N ILE A 124 6.29 28.61 -5.48
CA ILE A 124 5.62 27.95 -6.60
C ILE A 124 4.17 27.63 -6.24
N GLU A 125 3.22 28.24 -6.95
CA GLU A 125 1.81 27.86 -6.85
C GLU A 125 1.53 26.60 -7.68
N ALA A 126 1.31 25.47 -7.00
CA ALA A 126 0.93 24.20 -7.63
C ALA A 126 -0.29 23.60 -6.91
N PRO A 127 -1.52 23.84 -7.39
CA PRO A 127 -2.75 23.40 -6.72
C PRO A 127 -2.93 21.88 -6.68
N HIS A 128 -2.24 21.14 -7.56
CA HIS A 128 -2.32 19.68 -7.67
C HIS A 128 -1.15 18.94 -7.00
N GLY A 129 -0.37 19.63 -6.17
CA GLY A 129 0.79 19.09 -5.47
C GLY A 129 2.12 19.39 -6.17
N LYS A 130 3.19 19.51 -5.37
CA LYS A 130 4.53 19.97 -5.80
C LYS A 130 5.54 18.83 -6.01
N TRP A 131 5.08 17.57 -6.06
CA TRP A 131 5.96 16.40 -6.11
C TRP A 131 6.85 16.34 -7.37
N PHE A 132 6.45 16.98 -8.46
CA PHE A 132 7.23 17.02 -9.70
C PHE A 132 8.32 18.12 -9.72
N VAL A 133 8.31 19.05 -8.76
CA VAL A 133 9.24 20.20 -8.75
C VAL A 133 10.71 19.77 -8.69
N PRO A 134 11.13 18.83 -7.81
CA PRO A 134 12.53 18.41 -7.78
C PRO A 134 12.99 17.71 -9.07
N VAL A 135 12.09 17.02 -9.78
CA VAL A 135 12.38 16.44 -11.10
C VAL A 135 12.74 17.53 -12.10
N ILE A 136 12.00 18.63 -12.10
CA ILE A 136 12.27 19.78 -12.98
C ILE A 136 13.65 20.36 -12.67
N TRP A 137 14.03 20.50 -11.39
CA TRP A 137 15.36 20.96 -11.01
C TRP A 137 16.48 20.05 -11.53
N ILE A 138 16.31 18.73 -11.42
CA ILE A 138 17.25 17.75 -11.99
C ILE A 138 17.36 17.94 -13.51
N THR A 139 16.23 18.01 -14.24
CA THR A 139 16.27 18.17 -15.71
C THR A 139 16.92 19.50 -16.15
N ASN A 140 16.68 20.58 -15.42
CA ASN A 140 17.31 21.88 -15.67
C ASN A 140 18.82 21.85 -15.41
N LEU A 141 19.26 21.17 -14.35
CA LEU A 141 20.68 20.97 -14.06
C LEU A 141 21.36 20.16 -15.17
N LEU A 142 20.75 19.06 -15.61
CA LEU A 142 21.25 18.27 -16.74
C LEU A 142 21.32 19.10 -18.04
N GLY A 143 20.30 19.91 -18.32
CA GLY A 143 20.32 20.84 -19.46
C GLY A 143 21.42 21.91 -19.36
N ALA A 144 21.73 22.40 -18.16
CA ALA A 144 22.84 23.32 -17.94
C ALA A 144 24.20 22.65 -18.19
N LEU A 145 24.39 21.42 -17.73
CA LEU A 145 25.61 20.63 -17.97
C LEU A 145 25.85 20.37 -19.46
N TYR A 146 24.78 20.10 -20.21
CA TYR A 146 24.86 19.95 -21.65
C TYR A 146 25.28 21.25 -22.35
N ARG A 147 24.69 22.40 -21.96
CA ARG A 147 25.09 23.72 -22.49
C ARG A 147 26.55 24.07 -22.17
N GLN A 148 27.04 23.66 -21.01
CA GLN A 148 28.44 23.80 -20.61
C GLN A 148 29.38 22.79 -21.29
N LYS A 149 28.86 21.91 -22.16
CA LYS A 149 29.60 20.83 -22.84
C LYS A 149 30.32 19.88 -21.87
N ARG A 150 29.82 19.72 -20.64
CA ARG A 150 30.35 18.76 -19.66
C ARG A 150 29.82 17.34 -19.89
N ILE A 151 28.69 17.21 -20.58
CA ILE A 151 28.07 15.93 -20.95
C ILE A 151 27.77 15.90 -22.45
N ASP A 152 27.89 14.72 -23.04
CA ASP A 152 27.55 14.48 -24.45
C ASP A 152 26.04 14.24 -24.66
N SER A 153 25.58 14.35 -25.91
CA SER A 153 24.18 14.12 -26.28
C SER A 153 23.70 12.71 -25.91
N MET A 154 24.56 11.69 -26.01
CA MET A 154 24.20 10.32 -25.61
C MET A 154 24.00 10.22 -24.09
N GLN A 155 24.92 10.79 -23.31
CA GLN A 155 24.84 10.79 -21.85
C GLN A 155 23.60 11.52 -21.35
N LEU A 156 23.26 12.67 -21.96
CA LEU A 156 22.04 13.40 -21.64
C LEU A 156 20.79 12.55 -21.90
N HIS A 157 20.72 11.85 -23.03
CA HIS A 157 19.58 10.98 -23.34
C HIS A 157 19.42 9.85 -22.31
N MET A 158 20.52 9.17 -21.97
CA MET A 158 20.52 8.10 -20.97
C MET A 158 20.07 8.60 -19.58
N LEU A 159 20.58 9.76 -19.15
CA LEU A 159 20.21 10.37 -17.87
C LEU A 159 18.74 10.80 -17.85
N MET A 160 18.26 11.47 -18.90
CA MET A 160 16.86 11.87 -19.01
C MET A 160 15.92 10.66 -19.00
N GLN A 161 16.29 9.57 -19.67
CA GLN A 161 15.49 8.34 -19.66
C GLN A 161 15.36 7.74 -18.24
N GLN A 162 16.43 7.75 -17.44
CA GLN A 162 16.37 7.28 -16.05
C GLN A 162 15.52 8.22 -15.18
N VAL A 163 15.61 9.53 -15.37
CA VAL A 163 14.78 10.52 -14.66
C VAL A 163 13.30 10.32 -14.98
N TYR A 164 12.95 10.11 -16.26
CA TYR A 164 11.56 9.83 -16.65
C TYR A 164 11.05 8.51 -16.07
N THR A 165 11.85 7.44 -16.13
CA THR A 165 11.48 6.14 -15.55
C THR A 165 11.21 6.25 -14.04
N PHE A 166 12.04 7.00 -13.32
CA PHE A 166 11.86 7.28 -11.88
C PHE A 166 10.57 8.07 -11.62
N ARG A 167 10.30 9.12 -12.42
CA ARG A 167 9.07 9.93 -12.34
C ARG A 167 7.82 9.12 -12.66
N ASP A 168 7.88 8.22 -13.65
CA ASP A 168 6.74 7.43 -14.11
C ASP A 168 6.27 6.41 -13.06
N GLY A 169 7.19 5.81 -12.30
CA GLY A 169 6.78 4.92 -11.21
C GLY A 169 6.01 5.65 -10.11
N PHE A 170 6.43 6.86 -9.70
CA PHE A 170 5.62 7.68 -8.79
C PHE A 170 4.29 8.10 -9.42
N ALA A 171 4.28 8.47 -10.70
CA ALA A 171 3.03 8.83 -11.39
C ALA A 171 2.02 7.67 -11.38
N MET A 172 2.48 6.44 -11.62
CA MET A 172 1.63 5.25 -11.54
C MET A 172 1.11 5.03 -10.12
N LEU A 173 1.94 5.21 -9.09
CA LEU A 173 1.50 5.12 -7.69
C LEU A 173 0.42 6.16 -7.36
N PHE A 174 0.55 7.40 -7.85
CA PHE A 174 -0.50 8.41 -7.72
C PHE A 174 -1.80 8.01 -8.44
N VAL A 175 -1.70 7.39 -9.62
CA VAL A 175 -2.89 6.87 -10.32
C VAL A 175 -3.56 5.74 -9.53
N TYR A 176 -2.79 4.85 -8.90
CA TYR A 176 -3.35 3.82 -8.03
C TYR A 176 -4.04 4.41 -6.79
N ASP A 177 -3.48 5.45 -6.17
CA ASP A 177 -4.13 6.12 -5.03
C ASP A 177 -5.40 6.87 -5.46
N TRP A 178 -5.35 7.59 -6.59
CA TRP A 178 -6.47 8.36 -7.12
C TRP A 178 -7.62 7.47 -7.61
N VAL A 179 -7.29 6.44 -8.41
CA VAL A 179 -8.25 5.49 -8.96
C VAL A 179 -8.43 4.33 -8.00
N LYS A 180 -9.24 4.56 -6.97
CA LYS A 180 -9.71 3.49 -6.09
C LYS A 180 -10.66 2.60 -6.91
N ILE A 181 -10.29 1.33 -7.13
CA ILE A 181 -11.07 0.39 -7.96
C ILE A 181 -12.56 0.42 -7.57
N PRO A 182 -13.47 0.80 -8.49
CA PRO A 182 -14.92 0.85 -8.22
C PRO A 182 -15.50 -0.50 -7.76
N LEU A 183 -14.95 -1.59 -8.30
CA LEU A 183 -15.33 -2.95 -7.96
C LEU A 183 -14.83 -3.39 -6.59
N VAL A 184 -13.67 -2.94 -6.11
CA VAL A 184 -13.16 -3.36 -4.79
C VAL A 184 -13.98 -2.68 -3.68
N TYR A 185 -14.39 -1.43 -3.82
CA TYR A 185 -15.18 -0.79 -2.75
C TYR A 185 -16.61 -1.36 -2.64
N THR A 186 -17.20 -1.77 -3.78
CA THR A 186 -18.49 -2.44 -3.82
C THR A 186 -18.37 -3.92 -3.46
N GLN A 187 -17.36 -4.63 -3.95
CA GLN A 187 -17.08 -6.03 -3.60
C GLN A 187 -16.64 -6.20 -2.17
N VAL A 188 -15.80 -5.34 -1.60
CA VAL A 188 -15.43 -5.41 -0.18
C VAL A 188 -16.65 -5.25 0.68
N LYS A 189 -17.54 -4.30 0.35
CA LYS A 189 -18.80 -4.16 1.07
C LYS A 189 -19.68 -5.40 0.89
N VAL A 190 -19.84 -5.92 -0.32
CA VAL A 190 -20.67 -7.10 -0.60
C VAL A 190 -20.09 -8.38 0.02
N VAL A 191 -18.78 -8.60 -0.09
CA VAL A 191 -18.03 -9.73 0.49
C VAL A 191 -18.05 -9.61 2.01
N ALA A 192 -17.82 -8.43 2.59
CA ALA A 192 -17.93 -8.23 4.02
C ALA A 192 -19.36 -8.49 4.51
N ILE A 193 -20.38 -7.94 3.84
CA ILE A 193 -21.79 -8.20 4.16
C ILE A 193 -22.09 -9.69 4.03
N ALA A 194 -21.58 -10.37 3.00
CA ALA A 194 -21.76 -11.81 2.83
C ALA A 194 -21.06 -12.62 3.92
N THR A 195 -19.82 -12.27 4.31
CA THR A 195 -19.06 -12.95 5.37
C THR A 195 -19.70 -12.75 6.74
N TYR A 196 -20.08 -11.50 7.07
CA TYR A 196 -20.77 -11.20 8.33
C TYR A 196 -22.19 -11.78 8.35
N GLY A 197 -22.92 -11.71 7.24
CA GLY A 197 -24.24 -12.32 7.10
C GLY A 197 -24.20 -13.84 7.23
N TYR A 198 -23.24 -14.50 6.60
CA TYR A 198 -22.99 -15.93 6.77
C TYR A 198 -22.66 -16.26 8.24
N PHE A 199 -21.87 -15.43 8.92
CA PHE A 199 -21.59 -15.63 10.33
C PHE A 199 -22.87 -15.59 11.19
N VAL A 200 -23.75 -14.61 10.97
CA VAL A 200 -25.04 -14.52 11.67
C VAL A 200 -25.91 -15.75 11.38
N ILE A 201 -25.99 -16.18 10.12
CA ILE A 201 -26.74 -17.36 9.71
C ILE A 201 -26.18 -18.63 10.37
N CYS A 202 -24.85 -18.80 10.41
CA CYS A 202 -24.21 -19.94 11.06
C CYS A 202 -24.36 -19.92 12.58
N LEU A 203 -24.41 -18.73 13.21
CA LEU A 203 -24.62 -18.59 14.65
C LEU A 203 -25.99 -19.12 15.07
N ILE A 204 -27.01 -18.93 14.23
CA ILE A 204 -28.37 -19.45 14.45
C ILE A 204 -28.48 -20.90 13.98
N GLY A 205 -28.03 -21.20 12.76
CA GLY A 205 -28.21 -22.50 12.11
C GLY A 205 -27.38 -23.65 12.68
N ARG A 206 -26.34 -23.37 13.48
CA ARG A 206 -25.50 -24.40 14.11
C ARG A 206 -25.67 -24.50 15.62
N GLN A 207 -26.79 -23.99 16.13
CA GLN A 207 -27.18 -24.27 17.50
C GLN A 207 -27.76 -25.68 17.62
N PRO A 208 -27.53 -26.37 18.76
CA PRO A 208 -28.07 -27.70 18.95
C PRO A 208 -29.59 -27.68 18.85
N LYS A 209 -30.14 -28.60 18.04
CA LYS A 209 -31.59 -28.72 17.85
C LYS A 209 -32.24 -29.17 19.17
N ILE A 210 -33.31 -28.48 19.57
CA ILE A 210 -34.00 -28.69 20.86
C ILE A 210 -35.06 -29.79 20.69
N ASP A 211 -34.70 -30.90 20.04
CA ASP A 211 -35.61 -32.02 19.81
C ASP A 211 -35.03 -33.27 20.50
N GLU A 212 -35.85 -33.98 21.28
CA GLU A 212 -35.40 -35.11 22.13
C GLU A 212 -34.75 -36.23 21.31
N ARG A 213 -35.19 -36.43 20.05
CA ARG A 213 -34.63 -37.41 19.10
C ARG A 213 -33.33 -36.98 18.43
N SER A 214 -33.07 -35.67 18.33
CA SER A 214 -31.84 -35.14 17.73
C SER A 214 -30.67 -35.14 18.72
N MET A 215 -30.98 -35.01 20.01
CA MET A 215 -30.01 -35.10 21.12
C MET A 215 -29.37 -36.49 21.27
N GLU A 216 -30.03 -37.56 20.79
CA GLU A 216 -29.46 -38.92 20.79
C GLU A 216 -28.43 -39.16 19.67
N LYS A 217 -28.48 -38.39 18.58
CA LYS A 217 -27.62 -38.57 17.40
C LYS A 217 -26.50 -37.54 17.30
N GLU A 218 -26.72 -36.33 17.79
CA GLU A 218 -25.74 -35.24 17.72
C GLU A 218 -25.08 -35.07 19.08
N ILE A 219 -23.74 -35.16 19.12
CA ILE A 219 -22.98 -34.75 20.31
C ILE A 219 -23.33 -33.28 20.55
N ALA A 220 -24.07 -32.99 21.62
CA ALA A 220 -24.39 -31.64 22.04
C ALA A 220 -23.11 -30.95 22.55
N ILE A 221 -22.23 -30.54 21.63
CA ILE A 221 -21.01 -29.83 21.99
C ILE A 221 -21.42 -28.42 22.41
N LEU A 222 -21.18 -28.09 23.68
CA LEU A 222 -21.45 -26.76 24.25
C LEU A 222 -20.75 -25.64 23.47
N PHE A 223 -19.65 -25.96 22.77
CA PHE A 223 -18.86 -25.06 21.96
C PHE A 223 -18.65 -25.62 20.54
N PRO A 224 -19.10 -24.95 19.46
CA PRO A 224 -19.04 -25.49 18.11
C PRO A 224 -17.64 -25.33 17.49
N ILE A 225 -16.71 -26.22 17.84
CA ILE A 225 -15.27 -26.17 17.46
C ILE A 225 -15.08 -25.96 15.94
N PHE A 226 -15.71 -26.79 15.10
CA PHE A 226 -15.56 -26.69 13.64
C PHE A 226 -16.14 -25.40 13.05
N THR A 227 -17.21 -24.87 13.64
CA THR A 227 -17.79 -23.59 13.22
C THR A 227 -16.87 -22.44 13.55
N THR A 228 -16.24 -22.47 14.73
CA THR A 228 -15.23 -21.50 15.12
C THR A 228 -14.03 -21.53 14.18
N PHE A 229 -13.52 -22.71 13.82
CA PHE A 229 -12.43 -22.81 12.83
C PHE A 229 -12.83 -22.26 11.46
N GLN A 230 -14.04 -22.59 10.99
CA GLN A 230 -14.53 -22.08 9.72
C GLN A 230 -14.69 -20.56 9.73
N MET A 231 -15.18 -19.99 10.84
CA MET A 231 -15.29 -18.55 11.04
C MET A 231 -13.91 -17.88 11.02
N LEU A 232 -12.94 -18.42 11.77
CA LEU A 232 -11.56 -17.92 11.79
C LEU A 232 -10.95 -17.93 10.40
N PHE A 233 -11.20 -18.96 9.61
CA PHE A 233 -10.71 -19.04 8.24
C PHE A 233 -11.30 -17.95 7.34
N TYR A 234 -12.63 -17.79 7.30
CA TYR A 234 -13.25 -16.78 6.43
C TYR A 234 -12.99 -15.34 6.89
N ILE A 235 -13.01 -15.07 8.20
CA ILE A 235 -12.69 -13.73 8.72
C ILE A 235 -11.21 -13.44 8.52
N GLY A 236 -10.32 -14.39 8.80
CA GLY A 236 -8.89 -14.24 8.56
C GLY A 236 -8.61 -13.96 7.08
N TRP A 237 -9.27 -14.68 6.18
CA TRP A 237 -9.09 -14.48 4.74
C TRP A 237 -9.62 -13.13 4.25
N LEU A 238 -10.78 -12.68 4.76
CA LEU A 238 -11.29 -11.33 4.53
C LEU A 238 -10.31 -10.27 5.05
N LYS A 239 -9.74 -10.49 6.25
CA LYS A 239 -8.78 -9.58 6.88
C LYS A 239 -7.50 -9.45 6.06
N VAL A 240 -6.94 -10.55 5.55
CA VAL A 240 -5.78 -10.50 4.64
C VAL A 240 -6.05 -9.58 3.45
N GLY A 241 -7.23 -9.72 2.80
CA GLY A 241 -7.59 -8.83 1.70
C GLY A 241 -7.87 -7.38 2.11
N GLN A 242 -8.29 -7.12 3.36
CA GLN A 242 -8.44 -5.76 3.88
C GLN A 242 -7.10 -5.08 4.14
N TYR A 243 -6.16 -5.79 4.78
CA TYR A 243 -4.81 -5.28 5.07
C TYR A 243 -4.04 -4.96 3.77
N LEU A 244 -4.03 -5.89 2.82
CA LEU A 244 -3.33 -5.70 1.55
C LEU A 244 -3.95 -4.65 0.62
N MET A 245 -5.13 -4.13 0.95
CA MET A 245 -5.84 -3.14 0.13
C MET A 245 -5.15 -1.79 0.10
N ASN A 246 -4.55 -1.40 1.22
CA ASN A 246 -3.88 -0.12 1.38
C ASN A 246 -2.47 -0.33 1.90
N PRO A 247 -1.52 -0.74 1.04
CA PRO A 247 -0.16 -1.07 1.45
C PRO A 247 0.69 0.12 1.93
N PHE A 248 0.13 1.33 1.89
CA PHE A 248 0.79 2.58 2.30
C PHE A 248 0.17 3.18 3.57
N GLY A 249 -0.63 2.39 4.30
CA GLY A 249 -1.25 2.77 5.55
C GLY A 249 -0.26 2.80 6.73
N GLU A 250 -0.73 2.33 7.87
CA GLU A 250 0.04 2.30 9.11
C GLU A 250 0.22 0.89 9.67
N ASP A 251 -0.32 -0.12 8.99
CA ASP A 251 -0.28 -1.49 9.46
C ASP A 251 1.18 -1.99 9.50
N ASP A 252 1.45 -2.98 10.35
CA ASP A 252 2.82 -3.49 10.57
C ASP A 252 3.42 -4.09 9.29
N ASP A 253 2.56 -4.63 8.41
CA ASP A 253 2.94 -5.23 7.12
C ASP A 253 2.95 -4.24 5.94
N ASP A 254 2.60 -2.97 6.17
CA ASP A 254 2.63 -1.93 5.14
C ASP A 254 4.06 -1.55 4.79
N PHE A 255 4.26 -1.06 3.55
CA PHE A 255 5.59 -0.74 3.06
C PHE A 255 6.30 0.26 3.97
N GLY A 256 7.44 -0.18 4.52
CA GLY A 256 8.37 0.67 5.25
C GLY A 256 9.06 1.61 4.27
N LEU A 257 8.46 2.77 4.00
CA LEU A 257 9.00 3.76 3.06
C LEU A 257 10.15 4.61 3.64
N PHE A 258 10.56 4.33 4.87
CA PHE A 258 11.62 5.03 5.58
C PHE A 258 12.95 5.09 4.81
N PRO A 259 13.45 4.01 4.17
CA PRO A 259 14.72 4.04 3.44
C PRO A 259 14.73 4.99 2.22
N PHE A 260 13.55 5.32 1.67
CA PHE A 260 13.43 6.16 0.47
C PHE A 260 13.49 7.66 0.77
N CYS A 261 13.27 8.04 2.03
CA CYS A 261 13.18 9.45 2.46
C CYS A 261 14.40 9.89 3.29
N VAL A 262 15.48 9.11 3.29
CA VAL A 262 16.74 9.47 3.95
C VAL A 262 17.61 10.20 2.94
N PRO A 263 18.34 11.26 3.34
CA PRO A 263 19.33 11.87 2.48
C PRO A 263 20.30 10.79 1.98
N LEU A 264 20.29 10.51 0.67
CA LEU A 264 21.24 9.61 0.00
C LEU A 264 22.70 10.06 0.19
N ASN A 265 22.95 11.24 0.75
CA ASN A 265 24.28 11.69 1.17
C ASN A 265 24.92 10.75 2.22
N SER A 266 24.12 10.01 3.00
CA SER A 266 24.62 8.98 3.91
C SER A 266 24.95 7.65 3.22
N LEU A 267 24.35 7.41 2.05
CA LEU A 267 24.72 6.30 1.17
C LEU A 267 25.94 6.75 0.36
N SER A 268 27.03 6.03 0.58
CA SER A 268 28.37 6.15 0.02
C SER A 268 28.49 6.15 -1.52
N PHE A 269 27.46 6.54 -2.28
CA PHE A 269 27.51 6.78 -3.72
C PHE A 269 28.56 7.84 -4.11
N GLY A 270 28.80 8.83 -3.24
CA GLY A 270 29.91 9.76 -3.40
C GLY A 270 31.27 9.07 -3.45
N SER A 271 31.49 8.06 -2.61
CA SER A 271 32.75 7.31 -2.49
C SER A 271 32.89 6.10 -3.42
N LEU A 272 31.80 5.71 -4.11
CA LEU A 272 31.82 4.57 -5.03
C LEU A 272 32.54 4.90 -6.35
N SER A 273 32.56 6.18 -6.74
CA SER A 273 33.38 6.71 -7.82
C SER A 273 34.88 6.56 -7.55
N ASP A 274 35.29 6.70 -6.29
CA ASP A 274 36.70 6.97 -5.96
C ASP A 274 37.51 5.70 -5.61
N ARG A 275 36.86 4.52 -5.62
CA ARG A 275 37.52 3.26 -5.24
C ARG A 275 38.12 2.45 -6.39
N THR A 276 37.95 2.84 -7.64
CA THR A 276 38.53 2.10 -8.77
C THR A 276 38.76 3.00 -9.99
N LEU A 277 39.93 3.62 -10.06
CA LEU A 277 40.97 3.45 -11.09
C LEU A 277 42.19 4.31 -10.73
#